data_AF-A0A945GJQ3-F1
#
_entry.id   AF-A0A945GJQ3-F1
#
_cell.length_a   1.000
_cell.length_b   1.000
_cell.length_c   1.000
_cell.angle_alpha   90.00
_cell.angle_beta   90.00
_cell.angle_gamma   90.00
#
_symmetry.space_group_name_H-M   'P 1'
#
loop_
_entity.id
_entity.type
_entity.pdbx_description
1 polymer ?
#
loop_
_entity_poly.entity_id
_entity_poly.type
_entity_poly.pdbx_seq_one_letter_code
_entity_poly.pdbx_strand_id
1 'polypeptide(L)'
;MSSETVSQNSQTELPKKLIHALWRRVDRRLQRGEVLITTEHFQKVMEQEFRKLIHMPPSPRIRVAIYKMITTLNEEHPETFLSLGIKNAVTRYLHEMEERAGSESANAVEENRKRIRQMVKEGRTAFFLESIGVEVGERGVPTSVERSIEKIVSGQKLVAEPEIERRSQKRRRGTGLAPVHLSGATTEEQDDGPAQVGPPSQQETQERIEKMKAAENAIADAELSRASKHLDSYIQQDLLEEEEAVSLRELYGIDERLAKGEIDEAEAARLRGEMDAGIRDKIEARLRAAVDFSVHYINAFEALKRISSRCDDSLKFLIRYKDLVTSEDPNLDLSAATDELEGAEDTLESLNRLMERKEHEARMISANLPPYRHVTGQGKIGNLVIEEDFIDELRSLTREGLSDRLNAPEPEVRVKPAAEIRCMVALIQQLIAPSPFHRAVRNLHIRQIITQTYRSSAPGKAGKNKVQHYVKQRMPRLYPDIDTEEQAQIEAESQKIMDAIDKEREGGDNKNELRVYRA
;
A
#
# COMPACT_ATOMS: atom_id res chain seq x y z
N MET A 1 -22.90 -28.49 49.83
CA MET A 1 -23.56 -27.88 48.66
C MET A 1 -22.67 -26.75 48.20
N SER A 2 -21.77 -27.06 47.27
CA SER A 2 -20.82 -26.11 46.70
C SER A 2 -20.90 -26.27 45.20
N SER A 3 -21.33 -25.19 44.56
CA SER A 3 -21.55 -25.06 43.13
C SER A 3 -20.19 -24.99 42.41
N GLU A 4 -19.87 -26.00 41.61
CA GLU A 4 -18.82 -25.89 40.60
C GLU A 4 -19.43 -25.30 39.32
N THR A 5 -19.05 -24.05 39.07
CA THR A 5 -19.15 -23.38 37.78
C THR A 5 -18.27 -24.10 36.77
N VAL A 6 -18.87 -24.97 35.94
CA VAL A 6 -18.22 -25.47 34.72
C VAL A 6 -18.39 -24.42 33.64
N SER A 7 -17.29 -23.72 33.35
CA SER A 7 -17.13 -22.76 32.27
C SER A 7 -17.60 -23.31 30.93
N GLN A 8 -18.55 -22.60 30.31
CA GLN A 8 -18.85 -22.70 28.89
C GLN A 8 -17.69 -22.10 28.09
N ASN A 9 -16.69 -22.93 27.77
CA ASN A 9 -15.72 -22.63 26.73
C ASN A 9 -16.29 -23.14 25.40
N SER A 10 -16.71 -22.21 24.54
CA SER A 10 -17.13 -22.44 23.15
C SER A 10 -15.94 -22.93 22.31
N GLN A 11 -15.68 -24.24 22.40
CA GLN A 11 -14.76 -24.93 21.50
C GLN A 11 -15.25 -24.79 20.05
N THR A 12 -14.42 -24.20 19.20
CA THR A 12 -14.50 -24.39 17.74
C THR A 12 -14.46 -25.90 17.45
N GLU A 13 -15.61 -26.47 17.05
CA GLU A 13 -15.81 -27.93 16.89
C GLU A 13 -14.97 -28.57 15.77
N LEU A 14 -14.36 -27.75 14.89
CA LEU A 14 -13.41 -28.18 13.87
C LEU A 14 -11.99 -27.74 14.24
N PRO A 15 -11.00 -28.66 14.26
CA PRO A 15 -9.61 -28.30 14.49
C PRO A 15 -9.13 -27.25 13.47
N LYS A 16 -8.46 -26.19 13.93
CA LYS A 16 -7.95 -25.10 13.06
C LYS A 16 -7.13 -25.60 11.86
N LYS A 17 -6.32 -26.65 12.07
CA LYS A 17 -5.54 -27.30 11.00
C LYS A 17 -6.42 -27.88 9.89
N LEU A 18 -7.56 -28.47 10.25
CA LEU A 18 -8.51 -29.04 9.30
C LEU A 18 -9.26 -27.93 8.55
N ILE A 19 -9.65 -26.86 9.23
CA ILE A 19 -10.27 -25.68 8.62
C ILE A 19 -9.35 -25.10 7.53
N HIS A 20 -8.07 -24.87 7.85
CA HIS A 20 -7.10 -24.36 6.88
C HIS A 20 -6.88 -25.32 5.70
N ALA A 21 -6.83 -26.63 5.96
CA ALA A 21 -6.66 -27.63 4.91
C ALA A 21 -7.85 -27.69 3.94
N LEU A 22 -9.08 -27.52 4.45
CA LEU A 22 -10.30 -27.46 3.65
C LEU A 22 -10.34 -26.21 2.78
N TRP A 23 -10.11 -25.03 3.37
CA TRP A 23 -10.09 -23.78 2.60
C TRP A 23 -8.98 -23.75 1.55
N ARG A 24 -7.79 -24.31 1.83
CA ARG A 24 -6.71 -24.45 0.83
C ARG A 24 -7.11 -25.36 -0.35
N ARG A 25 -8.02 -26.31 -0.15
CA ARG A 25 -8.54 -27.16 -1.23
C ARG A 25 -9.64 -26.47 -2.03
N VAL A 26 -10.48 -25.68 -1.36
CA VAL A 26 -11.47 -24.82 -2.01
C VAL A 26 -10.78 -23.75 -2.86
N ASP A 27 -9.73 -23.11 -2.35
CA ASP A 27 -8.91 -22.14 -3.07
C ASP A 27 -8.34 -22.73 -4.38
N ARG A 28 -7.71 -23.92 -4.29
CA ARG A 28 -7.21 -24.63 -5.49
C ARG A 28 -8.29 -24.94 -6.52
N ARG A 29 -9.53 -25.20 -6.09
CA ARG A 29 -10.66 -25.44 -6.99
C ARG A 29 -11.13 -24.15 -7.66
N LEU A 30 -11.22 -23.06 -6.90
CA LEU A 30 -11.52 -21.74 -7.44
C LEU A 30 -10.44 -21.27 -8.43
N GLN A 31 -9.15 -21.51 -8.14
CA GLN A 31 -8.05 -21.21 -9.07
C GLN A 31 -8.11 -22.02 -10.38
N ARG A 32 -8.73 -23.21 -10.35
CA ARG A 32 -9.00 -24.04 -11.54
C ARG A 32 -10.24 -23.62 -12.32
N GLY A 33 -10.92 -22.55 -11.90
CA GLY A 33 -12.11 -22.05 -12.57
C GLY A 33 -13.43 -22.65 -12.07
N GLU A 34 -13.45 -23.37 -10.94
CA GLU A 34 -14.69 -23.91 -10.39
C GLU A 34 -15.61 -22.76 -9.90
N VAL A 35 -16.91 -22.86 -10.20
CA VAL A 35 -17.89 -21.80 -9.92
C VAL A 35 -18.57 -22.05 -8.57
N LEU A 36 -18.19 -21.30 -7.54
CA LEU A 36 -18.78 -21.39 -6.19
C LEU A 36 -19.34 -20.02 -5.80
N ILE A 37 -20.66 -19.86 -5.90
CA ILE A 37 -21.34 -18.57 -5.76
C ILE A 37 -22.39 -18.56 -4.64
N THR A 38 -22.80 -19.74 -4.15
CA THR A 38 -23.76 -19.87 -3.05
C THR A 38 -23.13 -20.62 -1.88
N THR A 39 -23.66 -20.40 -0.67
CA THR A 39 -23.26 -21.15 0.53
C THR A 39 -23.41 -22.65 0.33
N GLU A 40 -24.44 -23.10 -0.42
CA GLU A 40 -24.63 -24.51 -0.76
C GLU A 40 -23.51 -25.06 -1.66
N HIS A 41 -23.03 -24.29 -2.63
CA HIS A 41 -21.91 -24.69 -3.48
C HIS A 41 -20.64 -24.89 -2.63
N PHE A 42 -20.33 -23.92 -1.78
CA PHE A 42 -19.21 -24.01 -0.85
C PHE A 42 -19.35 -25.19 0.10
N GLN A 43 -20.55 -25.40 0.66
CA GLN A 43 -20.81 -26.51 1.57
C GLN A 43 -20.60 -27.86 0.88
N LYS A 44 -21.14 -28.04 -0.34
CA LYS A 44 -20.98 -29.28 -1.10
C LYS A 44 -19.51 -29.59 -1.39
N VAL A 45 -18.73 -28.59 -1.78
CA VAL A 45 -17.28 -28.76 -2.03
C VAL A 45 -16.53 -29.06 -0.73
N MET A 46 -16.85 -28.34 0.34
CA MET A 46 -16.27 -28.56 1.67
C MET A 46 -16.55 -29.97 2.20
N GLU A 47 -17.77 -30.47 2.06
CA GLU A 47 -18.13 -31.84 2.45
C GLU A 47 -17.39 -32.89 1.61
N GLN A 48 -17.22 -32.65 0.30
CA GLN A 48 -16.43 -33.53 -0.57
C GLN A 48 -14.96 -33.56 -0.18
N GLU A 49 -14.34 -32.40 0.07
CA GLU A 49 -12.93 -32.32 0.45
C GLU A 49 -12.70 -32.83 1.88
N PHE A 50 -13.66 -32.64 2.79
CA PHE A 50 -13.66 -33.27 4.11
C PHE A 50 -13.62 -34.79 3.99
N ARG A 51 -14.49 -35.38 3.17
CA ARG A 51 -14.51 -36.82 2.93
C ARG A 51 -13.20 -37.34 2.34
N LYS A 52 -12.54 -36.56 1.46
CA LYS A 52 -11.23 -36.92 0.90
C LYS A 52 -10.09 -36.83 1.91
N LEU A 53 -10.17 -35.91 2.87
CA LEU A 53 -9.13 -35.70 3.88
C LEU A 53 -9.25 -36.67 5.06
N ILE A 54 -10.47 -36.95 5.51
CA ILE A 54 -10.75 -37.74 6.73
C ILE A 54 -11.19 -39.17 6.40
N HIS A 55 -11.40 -39.49 5.12
CA HIS A 55 -11.91 -40.78 4.63
C HIS A 55 -13.28 -41.19 5.20
N MET A 56 -14.01 -40.24 5.80
CA MET A 56 -15.35 -40.43 6.37
C MET A 56 -16.28 -39.28 5.97
N PRO A 57 -17.60 -39.52 5.82
CA PRO A 57 -18.55 -38.45 5.58
C PRO A 57 -18.67 -37.53 6.82
N PRO A 58 -18.90 -36.22 6.63
CA PRO A 58 -19.09 -35.30 7.75
C PRO A 58 -20.38 -35.62 8.50
N SER A 59 -20.28 -35.72 9.83
CA SER A 59 -21.42 -35.89 10.72
C SER A 59 -22.35 -34.67 10.68
N PRO A 60 -23.63 -34.78 11.11
CA PRO A 60 -24.56 -33.64 11.10
C PRO A 60 -24.02 -32.41 11.85
N ARG A 61 -23.31 -32.62 12.97
CA ARG A 61 -22.67 -31.53 13.73
C ARG A 61 -21.57 -30.83 12.92
N ILE A 62 -20.70 -31.62 12.27
CA ILE A 62 -19.64 -31.09 11.42
C ILE A 62 -20.20 -30.31 10.23
N ARG A 63 -21.30 -30.77 9.62
CA ARG A 63 -21.97 -30.04 8.52
C ARG A 63 -22.47 -28.67 8.97
N VAL A 64 -23.08 -28.59 10.17
CA VAL A 64 -23.51 -27.30 10.75
C VAL A 64 -22.32 -26.40 11.03
N ALA A 65 -21.21 -26.93 11.54
CA ALA A 65 -19.99 -26.16 11.78
C ALA A 65 -19.37 -25.64 10.47
N ILE A 66 -19.32 -26.46 9.42
CA ILE A 66 -18.88 -26.06 8.07
C ILE A 66 -19.78 -24.96 7.52
N TYR A 67 -21.09 -25.13 7.61
CA TYR A 67 -22.06 -24.14 7.14
C TYR A 67 -21.86 -22.79 7.82
N LYS A 68 -21.83 -22.76 9.17
CA LYS A 68 -21.60 -21.52 9.93
C LYS A 68 -20.30 -20.84 9.54
N MET A 69 -19.21 -21.60 9.42
CA MET A 69 -17.92 -21.08 8.99
C MET A 69 -17.96 -20.45 7.59
N ILE A 70 -18.64 -21.08 6.63
CA ILE A 70 -18.79 -20.53 5.27
C ILE A 70 -19.60 -19.24 5.31
N THR A 71 -20.74 -19.24 6.01
CA THR A 71 -21.61 -18.06 6.11
C THR A 71 -20.86 -16.89 6.72
N THR A 72 -20.20 -17.08 7.87
CA THR A 72 -19.41 -16.03 8.53
C THR A 72 -18.31 -15.51 7.61
N LEU A 73 -17.54 -16.40 6.95
CA LEU A 73 -16.44 -15.98 6.09
C LEU A 73 -16.92 -15.26 4.83
N ASN A 74 -18.03 -15.70 4.21
CA ASN A 74 -18.59 -15.03 3.04
C ASN A 74 -19.23 -13.69 3.38
N GLU A 75 -19.75 -13.51 4.60
CA GLU A 75 -20.32 -12.25 5.08
C GLU A 75 -19.24 -11.24 5.51
N GLU A 76 -18.21 -11.69 6.22
CA GLU A 76 -17.13 -10.83 6.74
C GLU A 76 -16.05 -10.54 5.70
N HIS A 77 -15.75 -11.51 4.83
CA HIS A 77 -14.64 -11.46 3.86
C HIS A 77 -15.04 -11.94 2.45
N PRO A 78 -16.06 -11.33 1.82
CA PRO A 78 -16.54 -11.72 0.49
C PRO A 78 -15.44 -11.64 -0.59
N GLU A 79 -14.41 -10.83 -0.39
CA GLU A 79 -13.25 -10.71 -1.28
C GLU A 79 -12.38 -11.97 -1.35
N THR A 80 -12.42 -12.85 -0.34
CA THR A 80 -11.46 -13.97 -0.23
C THR A 80 -11.79 -15.10 -1.20
N PHE A 81 -13.00 -15.67 -1.13
CA PHE A 81 -13.39 -16.82 -1.96
C PHE A 81 -14.62 -16.57 -2.82
N LEU A 82 -15.60 -15.81 -2.30
CA LEU A 82 -16.84 -15.52 -3.01
C LEU A 82 -16.59 -14.68 -4.27
N SER A 83 -15.73 -13.65 -4.18
CA SER A 83 -15.35 -12.83 -5.34
C SER A 83 -14.74 -13.66 -6.48
N LEU A 84 -13.91 -14.65 -6.15
CA LEU A 84 -13.24 -15.52 -7.11
C LEU A 84 -14.22 -16.52 -7.72
N GLY A 85 -15.17 -17.03 -6.93
CA GLY A 85 -16.26 -17.86 -7.44
C GLY A 85 -17.20 -17.12 -8.39
N ILE A 86 -17.53 -15.86 -8.08
CA ILE A 86 -18.32 -14.98 -8.96
C ILE A 86 -17.52 -14.65 -10.23
N LYS A 87 -16.21 -14.39 -10.12
CA LYS A 87 -15.32 -14.19 -11.28
C LYS A 87 -15.38 -15.39 -12.23
N ASN A 88 -15.30 -16.60 -11.70
CA ASN A 88 -15.39 -17.83 -12.49
C ASN A 88 -16.78 -17.97 -13.13
N ALA A 89 -17.86 -17.64 -12.42
CA ALA A 89 -19.22 -17.66 -12.94
C ALA A 89 -19.37 -16.73 -14.16
N VAL A 90 -18.91 -15.49 -14.04
CA VAL A 90 -18.99 -14.48 -15.11
C VAL A 90 -18.12 -14.89 -16.30
N THR A 91 -16.91 -15.40 -16.04
CA THR A 91 -16.01 -15.88 -17.11
C THR A 91 -16.64 -17.03 -17.89
N ARG A 92 -17.25 -17.99 -17.18
CA ARG A 92 -17.96 -19.11 -17.79
C ARG A 92 -19.19 -18.64 -18.57
N TYR A 93 -19.97 -17.73 -18.01
CA TYR A 93 -21.14 -17.15 -18.69
C TYR A 93 -20.74 -16.48 -20.01
N LEU A 94 -19.66 -15.67 -20.01
CA LEU A 94 -19.15 -15.04 -21.23
C LEU A 94 -18.66 -16.07 -22.26
N HIS A 95 -18.00 -17.14 -21.82
CA HIS A 95 -17.56 -18.22 -22.72
C HIS A 95 -18.75 -18.98 -23.33
N GLU A 96 -19.76 -19.32 -22.53
CA GLU A 96 -20.97 -19.98 -23.02
C GLU A 96 -21.77 -19.07 -23.97
N MET A 97 -21.74 -17.75 -23.77
CA MET A 97 -22.31 -16.79 -24.72
C MET A 97 -21.55 -16.76 -26.04
N GLU A 98 -20.22 -16.77 -26.01
CA GLU A 98 -19.36 -16.83 -27.20
C GLU A 98 -19.59 -18.11 -28.02
N GLU A 99 -19.73 -19.25 -27.34
CA GLU A 99 -20.04 -20.54 -27.98
C GLU A 99 -21.44 -20.54 -28.61
N ARG A 100 -22.45 -19.93 -27.96
CA ARG A 100 -23.83 -19.85 -28.49
C ARG A 100 -23.99 -18.85 -29.63
N ALA A 101 -23.20 -17.79 -29.66
CA ALA A 101 -23.27 -16.74 -30.70
C ALA A 101 -22.65 -17.18 -32.04
N GLY A 102 -21.81 -18.23 -32.04
CA GLY A 102 -21.08 -18.68 -33.23
C GLY A 102 -20.05 -17.66 -33.75
N SER A 103 -19.29 -18.04 -34.77
CA SER A 103 -18.23 -17.19 -35.36
C SER A 103 -18.73 -15.95 -36.11
N GLU A 104 -20.04 -15.85 -36.38
CA GLU A 104 -20.62 -14.78 -37.21
C GLU A 104 -21.20 -13.60 -36.42
N SER A 105 -21.13 -13.60 -35.07
CA SER A 105 -21.70 -12.53 -34.26
C SER A 105 -20.78 -11.99 -33.15
N ALA A 106 -19.49 -11.82 -33.46
CA ALA A 106 -18.54 -11.16 -32.56
C ALA A 106 -19.01 -9.77 -32.11
N ASN A 107 -19.78 -9.07 -32.96
CA ASN A 107 -20.37 -7.77 -32.65
C ASN A 107 -21.45 -7.86 -31.56
N ALA A 108 -22.28 -8.91 -31.53
CA ALA A 108 -23.30 -9.09 -30.49
C ALA A 108 -22.68 -9.46 -29.13
N VAL A 109 -21.56 -10.20 -29.12
CA VAL A 109 -20.80 -10.49 -27.91
C VAL A 109 -20.19 -9.20 -27.34
N GLU A 110 -19.60 -8.35 -28.19
CA GLU A 110 -19.01 -7.08 -27.76
C GLU A 110 -20.07 -6.07 -27.31
N GLU A 111 -21.23 -6.04 -27.97
CA GLU A 111 -22.38 -5.20 -27.56
C GLU A 111 -22.94 -5.65 -26.21
N ASN A 112 -23.05 -6.96 -25.96
CA ASN A 112 -23.46 -7.50 -24.66
C ASN A 112 -22.42 -7.23 -23.58
N ARG A 113 -21.11 -7.33 -23.88
CA ARG A 113 -20.05 -6.91 -22.95
C ARG A 113 -20.12 -5.41 -22.64
N LYS A 114 -20.44 -4.55 -23.61
CA LYS A 114 -20.69 -3.13 -23.37
C LYS A 114 -21.91 -2.91 -22.48
N ARG A 115 -22.99 -3.65 -22.70
CA ARG A 115 -24.21 -3.59 -21.87
C ARG A 115 -23.94 -4.01 -20.42
N ILE A 116 -23.21 -5.10 -20.19
CA ILE A 116 -22.85 -5.54 -18.84
C ILE A 116 -21.93 -4.51 -18.17
N ARG A 117 -20.95 -3.93 -18.89
CA ARG A 117 -20.12 -2.83 -18.38
C ARG A 117 -20.96 -1.62 -17.95
N GLN A 118 -21.92 -1.24 -18.77
CA GLN A 118 -22.80 -0.11 -18.47
C GLN A 118 -23.67 -0.39 -17.24
N MET A 119 -24.21 -1.61 -17.11
CA MET A 119 -24.97 -2.01 -15.92
C MET A 119 -24.14 -1.96 -14.63
N VAL A 120 -22.87 -2.38 -14.68
CA VAL A 120 -21.97 -2.28 -13.51
C VAL A 120 -21.67 -0.82 -13.16
N LYS A 121 -21.40 0.04 -14.15
CA LYS A 121 -21.16 1.48 -13.92
C LYS A 121 -22.37 2.24 -13.39
N GLU A 122 -23.56 1.80 -13.74
CA GLU A 122 -24.83 2.38 -13.28
C GLU A 122 -25.31 1.80 -11.94
N GLY A 123 -24.50 0.97 -11.26
CA GLY A 123 -24.86 0.36 -9.97
C GLY A 123 -25.94 -0.72 -10.06
N ARG A 124 -26.18 -1.29 -11.26
CA ARG A 124 -27.16 -2.37 -11.50
C ARG A 124 -26.50 -3.75 -11.49
N THR A 125 -25.37 -3.90 -10.83
CA THR A 125 -24.60 -5.15 -10.77
C THR A 125 -25.42 -6.29 -10.16
N ALA A 126 -26.28 -5.99 -9.17
CA ALA A 126 -27.14 -6.97 -8.53
C ALA A 126 -28.09 -7.66 -9.53
N PHE A 127 -28.74 -6.87 -10.39
CA PHE A 127 -29.65 -7.34 -11.42
C PHE A 127 -28.97 -8.25 -12.45
N PHE A 128 -27.72 -7.95 -12.78
CA PHE A 128 -26.90 -8.79 -13.66
C PHE A 128 -26.54 -10.11 -12.98
N LEU A 129 -26.10 -10.06 -11.72
CA LEU A 129 -25.75 -11.25 -10.94
C LEU A 129 -26.93 -12.21 -10.76
N GLU A 130 -28.12 -11.68 -10.47
CA GLU A 130 -29.36 -12.47 -10.41
C GLU A 130 -29.67 -13.12 -11.76
N SER A 131 -29.44 -12.42 -12.88
CA SER A 131 -29.66 -12.96 -14.23
C SER A 131 -28.74 -14.14 -14.60
N ILE A 132 -27.62 -14.30 -13.90
CA ILE A 132 -26.70 -15.44 -14.05
C ILE A 132 -26.81 -16.44 -12.88
N GLY A 133 -27.84 -16.31 -12.04
CA GLY A 133 -28.16 -17.23 -10.95
C GLY A 133 -27.37 -17.00 -9.65
N VAL A 134 -26.84 -15.80 -9.44
CA VAL A 134 -26.19 -15.40 -8.18
C VAL A 134 -27.21 -14.62 -7.33
N GLU A 135 -27.59 -15.19 -6.18
CA GLU A 135 -28.43 -14.48 -5.22
C GLU A 135 -27.65 -13.35 -4.53
N VAL A 136 -28.19 -12.14 -4.59
CA VAL A 136 -27.59 -10.96 -3.96
C VAL A 136 -28.39 -10.65 -2.69
N GLY A 137 -27.74 -10.74 -1.54
CA GLY A 137 -28.39 -10.46 -0.25
C GLY A 137 -28.81 -8.99 -0.11
N GLU A 138 -29.61 -8.68 0.92
CA GLU A 138 -30.17 -7.34 1.18
C GLU A 138 -29.12 -6.21 1.28
N ARG A 139 -27.85 -6.57 1.54
CA ARG A 139 -26.71 -5.63 1.60
C ARG A 139 -26.17 -5.20 0.23
N GLY A 140 -26.70 -5.74 -0.87
CA GLY A 140 -26.24 -5.44 -2.22
C GLY A 140 -24.90 -6.13 -2.59
N VAL A 141 -24.34 -5.76 -3.74
CA VAL A 141 -23.07 -6.33 -4.24
C VAL A 141 -21.89 -5.58 -3.63
N PRO A 142 -20.95 -6.26 -2.94
CA PRO A 142 -19.75 -5.61 -2.43
C PRO A 142 -18.93 -4.97 -3.56
N THR A 143 -18.37 -3.78 -3.32
CA THR A 143 -17.60 -3.01 -4.33
C THR A 143 -16.39 -3.80 -4.88
N SER A 144 -15.84 -4.74 -4.11
CA SER A 144 -14.78 -5.66 -4.55
C SER A 144 -15.24 -6.62 -5.65
N VAL A 145 -16.49 -7.08 -5.57
CA VAL A 145 -17.14 -7.94 -6.56
C VAL A 145 -17.47 -7.13 -7.82
N GLU A 146 -17.99 -5.91 -7.67
CA GLU A 146 -18.29 -5.02 -8.81
C GLU A 146 -17.04 -4.70 -9.64
N ARG A 147 -15.93 -4.34 -8.98
CA ARG A 147 -14.63 -4.11 -9.63
C ARG A 147 -14.10 -5.36 -10.32
N SER A 148 -14.38 -6.54 -9.76
CA SER A 148 -13.95 -7.81 -10.36
C SER A 148 -14.72 -8.11 -11.64
N ILE A 149 -16.03 -7.84 -11.65
CA ILE A 149 -16.88 -7.98 -12.83
C ILE A 149 -16.47 -6.96 -13.91
N GLU A 150 -16.22 -5.70 -13.55
CA GLU A 150 -15.79 -4.67 -14.50
C GLU A 150 -14.49 -5.05 -15.24
N LYS A 151 -13.52 -5.64 -14.53
CA LYS A 151 -12.26 -6.13 -15.11
C LYS A 151 -12.44 -7.29 -16.09
N ILE A 152 -13.37 -8.19 -15.83
CA ILE A 152 -13.64 -9.34 -16.72
C ILE A 152 -14.37 -8.88 -17.98
N VAL A 153 -15.39 -8.05 -17.82
CA VAL A 153 -16.27 -7.62 -18.92
C VAL A 153 -15.57 -6.62 -19.85
N SER A 154 -14.56 -5.90 -19.36
CA SER A 154 -13.66 -5.09 -20.20
C SER A 154 -12.70 -5.90 -21.07
N GLY A 155 -12.69 -7.24 -20.95
CA GLY A 155 -11.91 -8.11 -21.83
C GLY A 155 -10.41 -8.15 -21.52
N GLN A 156 -9.98 -7.65 -20.36
CA GLN A 156 -8.58 -7.77 -19.93
C GLN A 156 -8.27 -9.22 -19.53
N LYS A 157 -7.65 -10.00 -20.43
CA LYS A 157 -6.94 -11.23 -20.07
C LYS A 157 -5.59 -10.87 -19.45
N LEU A 158 -5.22 -11.60 -18.38
CA LEU A 158 -3.94 -11.46 -17.70
C LEU A 158 -2.82 -12.11 -18.54
N VAL A 159 -1.85 -11.28 -18.98
CA VAL A 159 -0.38 -11.48 -19.18
C VAL A 159 0.16 -10.93 -20.53
N ALA A 160 1.21 -10.09 -20.37
CA ALA A 160 2.27 -9.58 -21.26
C ALA A 160 1.94 -8.77 -22.54
N GLU A 161 2.42 -7.52 -22.55
CA GLU A 161 2.59 -6.61 -23.71
C GLU A 161 3.57 -7.21 -24.76
N PRO A 162 3.40 -6.87 -26.06
CA PRO A 162 4.01 -5.63 -26.56
C PRO A 162 3.17 -4.79 -27.57
N GLU A 163 3.51 -3.50 -27.55
CA GLU A 163 3.47 -2.45 -28.58
C GLU A 163 2.38 -2.43 -29.67
N ILE A 164 1.59 -1.37 -29.66
CA ILE A 164 1.05 -0.76 -30.88
C ILE A 164 1.21 0.77 -30.82
N GLU A 165 2.13 1.28 -31.64
CA GLU A 165 2.12 2.67 -32.12
C GLU A 165 0.76 3.03 -32.75
N ARG A 166 0.24 4.23 -32.48
CA ARG A 166 -0.34 5.10 -33.52
C ARG A 166 -0.66 6.52 -33.02
N ARG A 167 0.20 7.44 -33.47
CA ARG A 167 -0.12 8.68 -34.20
C ARG A 167 -1.07 9.70 -33.54
N SER A 168 -0.42 10.68 -32.93
CA SER A 168 -0.46 12.11 -33.28
C SER A 168 -1.79 12.70 -33.79
N GLN A 169 -2.45 13.49 -32.94
CA GLN A 169 -3.20 14.66 -33.38
C GLN A 169 -2.66 15.92 -32.71
N LYS A 170 -1.87 16.66 -33.49
CA LYS A 170 -1.48 18.06 -33.26
C LYS A 170 -2.73 18.90 -32.98
N ARG A 171 -2.83 19.51 -31.81
CA ARG A 171 -3.60 20.74 -31.64
C ARG A 171 -2.68 21.94 -31.72
N ARG A 172 -3.01 22.80 -32.68
CA ARG A 172 -2.28 24.00 -33.08
C ARG A 172 -2.34 25.07 -31.99
N ARG A 173 -1.22 25.78 -31.87
CA ARG A 173 -1.06 27.09 -31.23
C ARG A 173 -2.14 28.06 -31.74
N GLY A 174 -2.81 28.73 -30.81
CA GLY A 174 -3.46 30.02 -31.03
C GLY A 174 -2.63 31.11 -30.37
N THR A 175 -2.02 31.96 -31.19
CA THR A 175 -1.29 33.16 -30.82
C THR A 175 -2.24 34.26 -30.33
N GLY A 176 -1.90 34.84 -29.19
CA GLY A 176 -1.89 36.29 -28.94
C GLY A 176 -3.24 36.99 -28.75
N LEU A 177 -3.42 37.57 -27.56
CA LEU A 177 -3.70 39.00 -27.39
C LEU A 177 -3.18 39.41 -26.00
N ALA A 178 -2.35 40.46 -25.98
CA ALA A 178 -1.85 41.11 -24.78
C ALA A 178 -2.73 42.35 -24.46
N PRO A 179 -2.38 43.17 -23.46
CA PRO A 179 -2.98 43.19 -22.13
C PRO A 179 -3.88 44.43 -21.93
N VAL A 180 -4.80 44.37 -20.97
CA VAL A 180 -5.49 45.56 -20.47
C VAL A 180 -5.17 45.71 -18.99
N HIS A 181 -4.39 46.76 -18.70
CA HIS A 181 -4.17 47.27 -17.35
C HIS A 181 -5.47 47.78 -16.75
N LEU A 182 -5.80 47.30 -15.55
CA LEU A 182 -6.60 48.05 -14.58
C LEU A 182 -5.88 47.99 -13.24
N SER A 183 -5.33 49.15 -12.85
CA SER A 183 -4.78 49.39 -11.52
C SER A 183 -5.90 49.39 -10.48
N GLY A 184 -5.75 48.55 -9.46
CA GLY A 184 -6.54 48.58 -8.24
C GLY A 184 -5.83 47.73 -7.20
N ALA A 185 -5.24 48.38 -6.21
CA ALA A 185 -4.51 47.73 -5.14
C ALA A 185 -5.45 46.84 -4.30
N THR A 186 -5.41 45.55 -4.57
CA THR A 186 -5.80 44.49 -3.63
C THR A 186 -4.68 43.47 -3.66
N THR A 187 -4.13 43.20 -2.48
CA THR A 187 -3.13 42.18 -2.17
C THR A 187 -3.31 40.96 -3.08
N GLU A 188 -2.27 40.59 -3.82
CA GLU A 188 -2.24 39.40 -4.67
C GLU A 188 -2.61 38.18 -3.80
N GLU A 189 -3.84 37.68 -3.96
CA GLU A 189 -4.21 36.34 -3.51
C GLU A 189 -3.44 35.38 -4.42
N GLN A 190 -2.32 34.84 -3.92
CA GLN A 190 -1.79 33.60 -4.48
C GLN A 190 -2.87 32.54 -4.32
N ASP A 191 -3.34 32.01 -5.45
CA ASP A 191 -4.21 30.83 -5.53
C ASP A 191 -3.37 29.61 -5.10
N ASP A 192 -3.10 29.54 -3.81
CA ASP A 192 -2.51 28.38 -3.17
C ASP A 192 -3.59 27.29 -3.20
N GLY A 193 -3.50 26.39 -4.19
CA GLY A 193 -4.36 25.22 -4.30
C GLY A 193 -4.34 24.33 -3.04
N PRO A 194 -4.92 23.11 -3.08
CA PRO A 194 -4.96 22.25 -1.90
C PRO A 194 -3.54 22.04 -1.32
N ALA A 195 -3.44 22.06 0.02
CA ALA A 195 -2.17 21.88 0.71
C ALA A 195 -1.56 20.50 0.41
N GLN A 196 -2.42 19.49 0.27
CA GLN A 196 -2.02 18.16 -0.19
C GLN A 196 -1.74 18.18 -1.69
N VAL A 197 -0.51 17.78 -2.07
CA VAL A 197 -0.18 17.52 -3.46
C VAL A 197 -0.96 16.30 -3.93
N GLY A 198 -1.63 16.43 -5.07
CA GLY A 198 -2.37 15.33 -5.69
C GLY A 198 -1.50 14.10 -5.96
N PRO A 199 -2.13 12.93 -6.20
CA PRO A 199 -1.40 11.74 -6.58
C PRO A 199 -0.58 12.00 -7.87
N PRO A 200 0.50 11.23 -8.11
CA PRO A 200 1.32 11.36 -9.29
C PRO A 200 0.48 11.33 -10.58
N SER A 201 0.84 12.16 -11.55
CA SER A 201 0.15 12.13 -12.85
C SER A 201 0.37 10.80 -13.57
N GLN A 202 -0.47 10.48 -14.57
CA GLN A 202 -0.27 9.26 -15.38
C GLN A 202 1.09 9.25 -16.08
N GLN A 203 1.54 10.41 -16.56
CA GLN A 203 2.87 10.56 -17.18
C GLN A 203 3.99 10.34 -16.15
N GLU A 204 3.92 10.97 -14.99
CA GLU A 204 4.89 10.79 -13.89
C GLU A 204 4.95 9.33 -13.42
N THR A 205 3.79 8.67 -13.38
CA THR A 205 3.68 7.24 -13.06
C THR A 205 4.39 6.37 -14.10
N GLN A 206 4.17 6.64 -15.40
CA GLN A 206 4.80 5.90 -16.48
C GLN A 206 6.32 6.11 -16.50
N GLU A 207 6.78 7.35 -16.41
CA GLU A 207 8.21 7.71 -16.34
C GLU A 207 8.88 7.04 -15.13
N ARG A 208 8.19 6.99 -13.98
CA ARG A 208 8.69 6.28 -12.79
C ARG A 208 8.82 4.79 -13.03
N ILE A 209 7.81 4.13 -13.62
CA ILE A 209 7.84 2.70 -13.91
C ILE A 209 9.00 2.36 -14.85
N GLU A 210 9.20 3.15 -15.91
CA GLU A 210 10.29 2.95 -16.87
C GLU A 210 11.67 3.15 -16.23
N LYS A 211 11.85 4.23 -15.46
CA LYS A 211 13.09 4.49 -14.73
C LYS A 211 13.39 3.38 -13.71
N MET A 212 12.36 2.85 -13.06
CA MET A 212 12.50 1.77 -12.09
C MET A 212 12.87 0.45 -12.76
N LYS A 213 12.29 0.09 -13.90
CA LYS A 213 12.66 -1.14 -14.63
C LYS A 213 14.16 -1.20 -14.97
N ALA A 214 14.73 -0.09 -15.43
CA ALA A 214 16.15 -0.03 -15.75
C ALA A 214 17.04 -0.18 -14.48
N ALA A 215 16.65 0.48 -13.39
CA ALA A 215 17.37 0.37 -12.12
C ALA A 215 17.24 -1.04 -11.50
N GLU A 216 16.06 -1.66 -11.62
CA GLU A 216 15.75 -2.99 -11.16
C GLU A 216 16.58 -4.04 -11.88
N ASN A 217 16.67 -3.98 -13.22
CA ASN A 217 17.53 -4.88 -13.99
C ASN A 217 19.00 -4.75 -13.58
N ALA A 218 19.51 -3.51 -13.40
CA ALA A 218 20.89 -3.30 -12.98
C ALA A 218 21.19 -3.86 -11.57
N ILE A 219 20.23 -3.81 -10.65
CA ILE A 219 20.36 -4.42 -9.33
C ILE A 219 20.24 -5.93 -9.42
N ALA A 220 19.30 -6.45 -10.22
CA ALA A 220 19.13 -7.88 -10.44
C ALA A 220 20.40 -8.53 -11.02
N ASP A 221 21.03 -7.90 -12.02
CA ASP A 221 22.28 -8.38 -12.60
C ASP A 221 23.42 -8.40 -11.55
N ALA A 222 23.51 -7.34 -10.75
CA ALA A 222 24.49 -7.26 -9.67
C ALA A 222 24.26 -8.33 -8.59
N GLU A 223 23.02 -8.57 -8.19
CA GLU A 223 22.68 -9.58 -7.19
C GLU A 223 22.82 -11.01 -7.74
N LEU A 224 22.47 -11.26 -9.00
CA LEU A 224 22.73 -12.55 -9.68
C LEU A 224 24.23 -12.87 -9.75
N SER A 225 25.08 -11.87 -9.99
CA SER A 225 26.53 -12.05 -9.97
C SER A 225 27.08 -12.39 -8.57
N ARG A 226 26.36 -12.00 -7.51
CA ARG A 226 26.71 -12.27 -6.11
C ARG A 226 26.04 -13.51 -5.55
N ALA A 227 25.03 -14.06 -6.24
CA ALA A 227 24.20 -15.14 -5.76
C ALA A 227 25.00 -16.40 -5.37
N SER A 228 26.14 -16.64 -6.02
CA SER A 228 27.08 -17.72 -5.69
C SER A 228 27.57 -17.67 -4.23
N LYS A 229 27.68 -16.47 -3.64
CA LYS A 229 28.09 -16.26 -2.24
C LYS A 229 26.97 -16.56 -1.23
N HIS A 230 25.73 -16.65 -1.70
CA HIS A 230 24.54 -16.71 -0.85
C HIS A 230 23.74 -18.01 -1.00
N LEU A 231 24.24 -18.98 -1.77
CA LEU A 231 23.55 -20.25 -2.05
C LEU A 231 23.12 -20.99 -0.78
N ASP A 232 23.97 -21.02 0.25
CA ASP A 232 23.64 -21.66 1.53
C ASP A 232 22.48 -20.97 2.25
N SER A 233 22.40 -19.64 2.13
CA SER A 233 21.28 -18.87 2.68
C SER A 233 19.98 -19.14 1.93
N TYR A 234 20.04 -19.34 0.60
CA TYR A 234 18.87 -19.70 -0.20
C TYR A 234 18.35 -21.11 0.11
N ILE A 235 19.24 -22.07 0.42
CA ILE A 235 18.85 -23.39 0.90
C ILE A 235 18.11 -23.27 2.25
N GLN A 236 18.68 -22.52 3.21
CA GLN A 236 18.06 -22.32 4.52
C GLN A 236 16.71 -21.62 4.49
N GLN A 237 16.39 -20.93 3.40
CA GLN A 237 15.13 -20.23 3.18
C GLN A 237 14.11 -21.06 2.38
N ASP A 238 14.42 -22.33 2.06
CA ASP A 238 13.65 -23.19 1.18
C ASP A 238 13.42 -22.58 -0.23
N LEU A 239 14.32 -21.69 -0.67
CA LEU A 239 14.26 -21.05 -2.00
C LEU A 239 14.96 -21.91 -3.06
N LEU A 240 15.97 -22.68 -2.66
CA LEU A 240 16.70 -23.64 -3.47
C LEU A 240 16.81 -24.98 -2.74
N GLU A 241 16.80 -26.08 -3.49
CA GLU A 241 17.10 -27.41 -2.96
C GLU A 241 18.63 -27.63 -2.90
N GLU A 242 19.11 -28.50 -2.00
CA GLU A 242 20.56 -28.78 -1.86
C GLU A 242 21.19 -29.25 -3.18
N GLU A 243 20.49 -30.11 -3.93
CA GLU A 243 20.92 -30.61 -5.24
C GLU A 243 21.03 -29.49 -6.29
N GLU A 244 20.12 -28.52 -6.22
CA GLU A 244 20.12 -27.35 -7.11
C GLU A 244 21.28 -26.41 -6.77
N ALA A 245 21.59 -26.24 -5.48
CA ALA A 245 22.73 -25.43 -5.05
C ALA A 245 24.08 -26.06 -5.43
N VAL A 246 24.21 -27.39 -5.38
CA VAL A 246 25.42 -28.09 -5.87
C VAL A 246 25.59 -27.87 -7.36
N SER A 247 24.51 -28.05 -8.13
CA SER A 247 24.48 -27.79 -9.57
C SER A 247 24.86 -26.34 -9.92
N LEU A 248 24.40 -25.37 -9.14
CA LEU A 248 24.79 -23.96 -9.29
C LEU A 248 26.26 -23.72 -8.97
N ARG A 249 26.81 -24.33 -7.90
CA ARG A 249 28.25 -24.22 -7.59
C ARG A 249 29.12 -24.76 -8.71
N GLU A 250 28.72 -25.86 -9.33
CA GLU A 250 29.42 -26.43 -10.50
C GLU A 250 29.40 -25.46 -11.68
N LEU A 251 28.23 -24.88 -12.00
CA LEU A 251 28.09 -23.87 -13.06
C LEU A 251 28.96 -22.63 -12.80
N TYR A 252 28.91 -22.07 -11.59
CA TYR A 252 29.74 -20.93 -11.22
C TYR A 252 31.24 -21.28 -11.23
N GLY A 253 31.60 -22.51 -10.87
CA GLY A 253 32.98 -22.99 -10.96
C GLY A 253 33.50 -23.08 -12.39
N ILE A 254 32.63 -23.45 -13.36
CA ILE A 254 32.96 -23.39 -14.80
C ILE A 254 33.21 -21.94 -15.23
N ASP A 255 32.32 -21.03 -14.84
CA ASP A 255 32.43 -19.61 -15.19
C ASP A 255 33.69 -18.96 -14.60
N GLU A 256 34.07 -19.31 -13.37
CA GLU A 256 35.29 -18.82 -12.73
C GLU A 256 36.55 -19.34 -13.43
N ARG A 257 36.58 -20.62 -13.83
CA ARG A 257 37.69 -21.21 -14.60
C ARG A 257 37.82 -20.58 -15.98
N LEU A 258 36.71 -20.28 -16.64
CA LEU A 258 36.69 -19.55 -17.92
C LEU A 258 37.24 -18.13 -17.74
N ALA A 259 36.81 -17.41 -16.68
CA ALA A 259 37.29 -16.05 -16.39
C ALA A 259 38.79 -16.01 -16.05
N LYS A 260 39.32 -17.04 -15.39
CA LYS A 260 40.76 -17.22 -15.14
C LYS A 260 41.56 -17.66 -16.36
N GLY A 261 40.89 -18.00 -17.47
CA GLY A 261 41.51 -18.54 -18.68
C GLY A 261 42.04 -19.96 -18.54
N GLU A 262 41.57 -20.72 -17.53
CA GLU A 262 41.97 -22.11 -17.30
C GLU A 262 41.29 -23.09 -18.27
N ILE A 263 40.15 -22.69 -18.83
CA ILE A 263 39.40 -23.40 -19.87
C ILE A 263 39.01 -22.43 -20.98
N ASP A 264 38.83 -22.94 -22.19
CA ASP A 264 38.34 -22.13 -23.32
C ASP A 264 36.80 -22.12 -23.40
N GLU A 265 36.25 -21.24 -24.23
CA GLU A 265 34.80 -21.08 -24.43
C GLU A 265 34.12 -22.39 -24.89
N ALA A 266 34.83 -23.20 -25.70
CA ALA A 266 34.31 -24.45 -26.24
C ALA A 266 34.24 -25.54 -25.16
N GLU A 267 35.24 -25.62 -24.30
CA GLU A 267 35.29 -26.52 -23.16
C GLU A 267 34.27 -26.11 -22.09
N ALA A 268 34.12 -24.80 -21.81
CA ALA A 268 33.07 -24.30 -20.94
C ALA A 268 31.67 -24.63 -21.48
N ALA A 269 31.44 -24.48 -22.79
CA ALA A 269 30.16 -24.85 -23.42
C ALA A 269 29.88 -26.35 -23.34
N ARG A 270 30.91 -27.21 -23.50
CA ARG A 270 30.78 -28.67 -23.32
C ARG A 270 30.39 -29.01 -21.88
N LEU A 271 31.11 -28.47 -20.90
CA LEU A 271 30.86 -28.72 -19.47
C LEU A 271 29.48 -28.24 -19.03
N ARG A 272 29.04 -27.06 -19.51
CA ARG A 272 27.65 -26.61 -19.31
C ARG A 272 26.69 -27.62 -19.94
N GLY A 273 26.94 -28.04 -21.18
CA GLY A 273 26.10 -28.98 -21.94
C GLY A 273 25.94 -30.39 -21.33
N GLU A 274 26.81 -30.79 -20.41
CA GLU A 274 26.68 -32.04 -19.65
C GLU A 274 25.52 -31.99 -18.63
N MET A 275 25.09 -30.78 -18.24
CA MET A 275 23.89 -30.58 -17.42
C MET A 275 22.64 -30.45 -18.30
N ASP A 276 21.58 -31.18 -17.96
CA ASP A 276 20.28 -31.11 -18.63
C ASP A 276 19.77 -29.66 -18.73
N ALA A 277 19.40 -29.25 -19.94
CA ALA A 277 18.98 -27.88 -20.23
C ALA A 277 17.69 -27.50 -19.47
N GLY A 278 16.74 -28.44 -19.34
CA GLY A 278 15.50 -28.20 -18.61
C GLY A 278 15.72 -28.04 -17.10
N ILE A 279 16.66 -28.81 -16.53
CA ILE A 279 17.10 -28.64 -15.14
C ILE A 279 17.78 -27.28 -14.95
N ARG A 280 18.67 -26.89 -15.88
CA ARG A 280 19.35 -25.59 -15.81
C ARG A 280 18.39 -24.42 -15.84
N ASP A 281 17.45 -24.41 -16.78
CA ASP A 281 16.44 -23.34 -16.90
C ASP A 281 15.57 -23.25 -15.64
N LYS A 282 15.21 -24.39 -15.05
CA LYS A 282 14.43 -24.44 -13.80
C LYS A 282 15.23 -23.88 -12.62
N ILE A 283 16.49 -24.27 -12.49
CA ILE A 283 17.40 -23.79 -11.44
C ILE A 283 17.63 -22.28 -11.59
N GLU A 284 17.88 -21.80 -12.81
CA GLU A 284 18.07 -20.38 -13.09
C GLU A 284 16.81 -19.56 -12.81
N ALA A 285 15.62 -20.10 -13.12
CA ALA A 285 14.35 -19.46 -12.79
C ALA A 285 14.12 -19.37 -11.27
N ARG A 286 14.44 -20.43 -10.51
CA ARG A 286 14.37 -20.41 -9.04
C ARG A 286 15.38 -19.43 -8.44
N LEU A 287 16.60 -19.41 -8.96
CA LEU A 287 17.63 -18.47 -8.53
C LEU A 287 17.20 -17.03 -8.77
N ARG A 288 16.66 -16.71 -9.96
CA ARG A 288 16.08 -15.39 -10.26
C ARG A 288 14.97 -15.02 -9.29
N ALA A 289 14.04 -15.92 -9.02
CA ALA A 289 12.96 -15.66 -8.06
C ALA A 289 13.48 -15.42 -6.63
N ALA A 290 14.54 -16.11 -6.22
CA ALA A 290 15.21 -15.89 -4.93
C ALA A 290 15.90 -14.51 -4.88
N VAL A 291 16.57 -14.12 -5.96
CA VAL A 291 17.21 -12.80 -6.09
C VAL A 291 16.17 -11.67 -6.15
N ASP A 292 15.06 -11.87 -6.85
CA ASP A 292 13.99 -10.87 -7.01
C ASP A 292 13.48 -10.35 -5.65
N PHE A 293 13.40 -11.24 -4.65
CA PHE A 293 13.07 -10.85 -3.28
C PHE A 293 14.03 -9.77 -2.77
N SER A 294 15.34 -10.03 -2.77
CA SER A 294 16.37 -9.08 -2.31
C SER A 294 16.37 -7.81 -3.15
N VAL A 295 16.20 -7.91 -4.47
CA VAL A 295 16.13 -6.78 -5.40
C VAL A 295 15.00 -5.81 -5.04
N HIS A 296 13.81 -6.31 -4.72
CA HIS A 296 12.67 -5.47 -4.35
C HIS A 296 12.93 -4.66 -3.05
N TYR A 297 13.52 -5.28 -2.03
CA TYR A 297 13.87 -4.58 -0.78
C TYR A 297 15.01 -3.59 -0.96
N ILE A 298 16.05 -3.95 -1.73
CA ILE A 298 17.16 -3.03 -2.05
C ILE A 298 16.63 -1.80 -2.79
N ASN A 299 15.75 -2.00 -3.78
CA ASN A 299 15.13 -0.90 -4.50
C ASN A 299 14.27 0.00 -3.59
N ALA A 300 13.47 -0.59 -2.71
CA ALA A 300 12.67 0.16 -1.74
C ALA A 300 13.55 0.96 -0.78
N PHE A 301 14.63 0.36 -0.27
CA PHE A 301 15.60 1.03 0.60
C PHE A 301 16.28 2.21 -0.11
N GLU A 302 16.79 2.00 -1.32
CA GLU A 302 17.42 3.06 -2.15
C GLU A 302 16.44 4.18 -2.50
N ALA A 303 15.15 3.87 -2.64
CA ALA A 303 14.12 4.88 -2.83
C ALA A 303 13.83 5.66 -1.54
N LEU A 304 13.73 5.00 -0.38
CA LEU A 304 13.60 5.66 0.92
C LEU A 304 14.77 6.61 1.21
N LYS A 305 16.00 6.29 0.78
CA LYS A 305 17.17 7.19 0.88
C LYS A 305 16.97 8.52 0.17
N ARG A 306 16.07 8.61 -0.81
CA ARG A 306 15.80 9.84 -1.57
C ARG A 306 14.85 10.79 -0.83
N ILE A 307 14.20 10.35 0.24
CA ILE A 307 13.50 11.26 1.15
C ILE A 307 14.54 12.21 1.73
N SER A 308 14.25 13.52 1.71
CA SER A 308 15.16 14.56 2.20
C SER A 308 15.65 14.25 3.62
N SER A 309 16.95 14.45 3.88
CA SER A 309 17.52 14.30 5.23
C SER A 309 16.92 15.28 6.24
N ARG A 310 16.27 16.36 5.78
CA ARG A 310 15.49 17.25 6.64
C ARG A 310 14.30 16.56 7.31
N CYS A 311 13.89 15.41 6.80
CA CYS A 311 12.81 14.60 7.38
C CYS A 311 13.33 13.57 8.39
N ASP A 312 14.63 13.48 8.64
CA ASP A 312 15.19 12.40 9.48
C ASP A 312 14.62 12.42 10.91
N ASP A 313 14.52 13.60 11.52
CA ASP A 313 13.91 13.75 12.85
C ASP A 313 12.42 13.38 12.85
N SER A 314 11.71 13.72 11.76
CA SER A 314 10.31 13.30 11.56
C SER A 314 10.16 11.80 11.40
N LEU A 315 11.06 11.14 10.67
CA LEU A 315 11.03 9.69 10.50
C LEU A 315 11.38 8.98 11.83
N LYS A 316 12.33 9.50 12.61
CA LYS A 316 12.64 9.02 13.96
C LYS A 316 11.44 9.21 14.90
N PHE A 317 10.76 10.35 14.82
CA PHE A 317 9.55 10.61 15.57
C PHE A 317 8.44 9.59 15.26
N LEU A 318 8.20 9.29 13.97
CA LEU A 318 7.24 8.25 13.56
C LEU A 318 7.58 6.87 14.11
N ILE A 319 8.88 6.52 14.18
CA ILE A 319 9.32 5.24 14.75
C ILE A 319 9.07 5.21 16.26
N ARG A 320 9.40 6.28 16.98
CA ARG A 320 9.21 6.38 18.43
C ARG A 320 7.74 6.21 18.82
N TYR A 321 6.84 6.83 18.06
CA TYR A 321 5.41 6.81 18.29
C TYR A 321 4.66 5.84 17.37
N LYS A 322 5.33 4.81 16.84
CA LYS A 322 4.79 3.87 15.84
C LYS A 322 3.45 3.24 16.23
N ASP A 323 3.26 2.95 17.51
CA ASP A 323 2.01 2.35 18.02
C ASP A 323 0.85 3.36 18.01
N LEU A 324 1.12 4.66 18.22
CA LEU A 324 0.12 5.71 18.12
C LEU A 324 -0.22 6.02 16.65
N VAL A 325 0.80 6.07 15.79
CA VAL A 325 0.66 6.34 14.35
C VAL A 325 -0.22 5.29 13.66
N THR A 326 -0.12 4.03 14.08
CA THR A 326 -0.82 2.90 13.45
C THR A 326 -2.11 2.49 14.13
N SER A 327 -2.47 3.14 15.24
CA SER A 327 -3.71 2.87 15.95
C SER A 327 -4.92 3.41 15.17
N GLU A 328 -5.98 2.61 15.13
CA GLU A 328 -7.30 3.00 14.61
C GLU A 328 -8.25 3.47 15.72
N ASP A 329 -7.83 3.45 17.00
CA ASP A 329 -8.67 3.86 18.13
C ASP A 329 -8.85 5.39 18.14
N PRO A 330 -10.08 5.91 17.97
CA PRO A 330 -10.34 7.34 17.99
C PRO A 330 -10.17 7.97 19.38
N ASN A 331 -10.17 7.18 20.45
CA ASN A 331 -10.03 7.66 21.84
C ASN A 331 -8.59 7.52 22.37
N LEU A 332 -7.63 7.23 21.49
CA LEU A 332 -6.24 7.07 21.88
C LEU A 332 -5.70 8.39 22.43
N ASP A 333 -4.97 8.31 23.53
CA ASP A 333 -4.27 9.47 24.08
C ASP A 333 -3.06 9.81 23.21
N LEU A 334 -3.17 10.94 22.50
CA LEU A 334 -2.11 11.49 21.64
C LEU A 334 -1.31 12.58 22.33
N SER A 335 -1.62 12.93 23.59
CA SER A 335 -1.04 14.08 24.30
C SER A 335 0.49 14.07 24.31
N ALA A 336 1.10 12.94 24.65
CA ALA A 336 2.55 12.82 24.69
C ALA A 336 3.23 13.10 23.33
N ALA A 337 2.61 12.67 22.23
CA ALA A 337 3.13 12.92 20.89
C ALA A 337 2.88 14.37 20.44
N THR A 338 1.72 14.93 20.78
CA THR A 338 1.38 16.31 20.42
C THR A 338 2.22 17.32 21.19
N ASP A 339 2.49 17.07 22.48
CA ASP A 339 3.29 17.95 23.34
C ASP A 339 4.76 18.00 22.86
N GLU A 340 5.31 16.86 22.42
CA GLU A 340 6.66 16.83 21.82
C GLU A 340 6.70 17.63 20.51
N LEU A 341 5.70 17.46 19.63
CA LEU A 341 5.61 18.20 18.37
C LEU A 341 5.39 19.70 18.56
N GLU A 342 4.66 20.12 19.60
CA GLU A 342 4.52 21.54 19.95
C GLU A 342 5.87 22.18 20.32
N GLY A 343 6.76 21.41 20.96
CA GLY A 343 8.13 21.84 21.29
C GLY A 343 9.14 21.75 20.14
N ALA A 344 8.85 20.99 19.09
CA ALA A 344 9.76 20.69 17.99
C ALA A 344 9.20 21.18 16.64
N GLU A 345 9.25 22.51 16.42
CA GLU A 345 8.67 23.17 15.23
C GLU A 345 9.22 22.62 13.91
N ASP A 346 10.53 22.40 13.80
CA ASP A 346 11.18 21.86 12.60
C ASP A 346 10.72 20.42 12.30
N THR A 347 10.51 19.61 13.34
CA THR A 347 9.98 18.25 13.22
C THR A 347 8.54 18.28 12.74
N LEU A 348 7.70 19.14 13.31
CA LEU A 348 6.32 19.30 12.86
C LEU A 348 6.26 19.80 11.40
N GLU A 349 7.06 20.78 10.99
CA GLU A 349 7.11 21.25 9.61
C GLU A 349 7.50 20.12 8.64
N SER A 350 8.56 19.38 8.94
CA SER A 350 9.02 18.27 8.10
C SER A 350 8.00 17.11 8.04
N LEU A 351 7.30 16.83 9.14
CA LEU A 351 6.24 15.83 9.20
C LEU A 351 5.05 16.23 8.31
N ASN A 352 4.66 17.51 8.35
CA ASN A 352 3.63 18.06 7.48
C ASN A 352 4.00 17.96 6.00
N ARG A 353 5.27 18.16 5.63
CA ARG A 353 5.72 17.96 4.24
C ARG A 353 5.54 16.53 3.75
N LEU A 354 5.76 15.54 4.62
CA LEU A 354 5.50 14.13 4.30
C LEU A 354 3.99 13.87 4.18
N MET A 355 3.21 14.33 5.17
CA MET A 355 1.75 14.18 5.24
C MET A 355 1.04 14.81 4.03
N GLU A 356 1.43 16.03 3.65
CA GLU A 356 0.92 16.78 2.49
C GLU A 356 1.51 16.30 1.16
N ARG A 357 2.37 15.27 1.20
CA ARG A 357 3.00 14.65 0.04
C ARG A 357 3.82 15.65 -0.80
N LYS A 358 4.47 16.61 -0.14
CA LYS A 358 5.41 17.54 -0.79
C LYS A 358 6.71 16.83 -1.18
N GLU A 359 7.07 15.76 -0.47
CA GLU A 359 8.18 14.88 -0.85
C GLU A 359 7.74 13.90 -1.95
N HIS A 360 8.55 13.77 -3.01
CA HIS A 360 8.20 12.92 -4.17
C HIS A 360 8.03 11.44 -3.77
N GLU A 361 8.88 10.91 -2.90
CA GLU A 361 8.77 9.52 -2.45
C GLU A 361 7.55 9.30 -1.54
N ALA A 362 7.14 10.28 -0.73
CA ALA A 362 5.88 10.22 0.02
C ALA A 362 4.66 10.15 -0.92
N ARG A 363 4.69 10.86 -2.07
CA ARG A 363 3.68 10.71 -3.13
C ARG A 363 3.68 9.30 -3.72
N MET A 364 4.85 8.75 -4.03
CA MET A 364 4.96 7.39 -4.57
C MET A 364 4.41 6.33 -3.61
N ILE A 365 4.73 6.46 -2.31
CA ILE A 365 4.20 5.59 -1.24
C ILE A 365 2.68 5.71 -1.15
N SER A 366 2.15 6.94 -1.14
CA SER A 366 0.70 7.18 -1.06
C SER A 366 -0.08 6.55 -2.22
N ALA A 367 0.50 6.53 -3.42
CA ALA A 367 -0.08 5.95 -4.62
C ALA A 367 0.20 4.44 -4.76
N ASN A 368 0.91 3.84 -3.81
CA ASN A 368 1.35 2.46 -3.85
C ASN A 368 2.06 2.09 -5.17
N LEU A 369 2.97 2.96 -5.61
CA LEU A 369 3.76 2.78 -6.83
C LEU A 369 5.10 2.05 -6.56
N PRO A 370 5.72 1.44 -7.58
CA PRO A 370 7.05 0.84 -7.44
C PRO A 370 8.11 1.85 -6.96
N PRO A 371 9.05 1.44 -6.10
CA PRO A 371 9.28 0.06 -5.62
C PRO A 371 8.41 -0.38 -4.43
N TYR A 372 7.69 0.54 -3.79
CA TYR A 372 7.00 0.31 -2.51
C TYR A 372 5.95 -0.80 -2.58
N ARG A 373 5.23 -0.87 -3.71
CA ARG A 373 4.22 -1.91 -3.98
C ARG A 373 4.73 -3.34 -3.80
N HIS A 374 6.02 -3.59 -4.07
CA HIS A 374 6.61 -4.92 -4.01
C HIS A 374 6.94 -5.35 -2.58
N VAL A 375 7.10 -4.39 -1.66
CA VAL A 375 7.42 -4.66 -0.25
C VAL A 375 6.19 -4.53 0.66
N THR A 376 5.19 -3.74 0.28
CA THR A 376 3.90 -3.65 1.01
C THR A 376 2.91 -4.70 0.50
N GLY A 377 2.95 -5.91 1.07
CA GLY A 377 1.90 -6.91 0.86
C GLY A 377 0.52 -6.42 1.37
N GLN A 378 -0.57 -6.94 0.80
CA GLN A 378 -1.93 -6.67 1.30
C GLN A 378 -2.15 -7.34 2.66
N GLY A 379 -1.89 -6.63 3.75
CA GLY A 379 -2.12 -7.11 5.12
C GLY A 379 -1.64 -6.11 6.17
N LYS A 380 -2.31 -6.07 7.33
CA LYS A 380 -1.88 -5.25 8.47
C LYS A 380 -0.53 -5.79 8.98
N ILE A 381 0.45 -4.91 9.19
CA ILE A 381 1.71 -5.28 9.85
C ILE A 381 1.38 -5.54 11.31
N GLY A 382 1.32 -6.81 11.71
CA GLY A 382 0.85 -7.21 13.03
C GLY A 382 1.76 -6.77 14.18
N ASN A 383 3.05 -6.51 13.93
CA ASN A 383 4.03 -5.98 14.88
C ASN A 383 5.04 -5.10 14.14
N LEU A 384 5.19 -3.83 14.54
CA LEU A 384 6.17 -2.91 13.96
C LEU A 384 7.54 -3.12 14.59
N VAL A 385 8.38 -3.91 13.92
CA VAL A 385 9.76 -4.19 14.33
C VAL A 385 10.68 -3.20 13.63
N ILE A 386 10.73 -1.98 14.16
CA ILE A 386 11.59 -0.90 13.69
C ILE A 386 12.05 -0.05 14.88
N GLU A 387 13.31 0.36 14.83
CA GLU A 387 14.02 1.16 15.83
C GLU A 387 14.59 2.44 15.19
N GLU A 388 14.91 3.46 16.00
CA GLU A 388 15.35 4.78 15.49
C GLU A 388 16.71 4.72 14.77
N ASP A 389 17.55 3.74 15.10
CA ASP A 389 18.84 3.47 14.45
C ASP A 389 18.69 3.15 12.97
N PHE A 390 17.55 2.61 12.54
CA PHE A 390 17.23 2.38 11.13
C PHE A 390 17.38 3.64 10.28
N ILE A 391 17.08 4.83 10.81
CA ILE A 391 17.24 6.08 10.05
C ILE A 391 18.72 6.39 9.82
N ASP A 392 19.56 6.14 10.82
CA ASP A 392 21.01 6.32 10.67
C ASP A 392 21.55 5.28 9.67
N GLU A 393 21.08 4.03 9.75
CA GLU A 393 21.41 2.99 8.78
C GLU A 393 20.93 3.33 7.36
N LEU A 394 19.74 3.92 7.21
CA LEU A 394 19.21 4.37 5.93
C LEU A 394 20.19 5.34 5.27
N ARG A 395 20.84 6.21 6.04
CA ARG A 395 21.82 7.17 5.52
C ARG A 395 23.19 6.56 5.26
N SER A 396 23.68 5.68 6.14
CA SER A 396 25.06 5.18 6.07
C SER A 396 25.24 3.86 5.32
N LEU A 397 24.22 2.99 5.30
CA LEU A 397 24.34 1.64 4.76
C LEU A 397 24.45 1.67 3.23
N THR A 398 25.43 0.93 2.72
CA THR A 398 25.65 0.75 1.29
C THR A 398 24.71 -0.32 0.75
N ARG A 399 24.46 -0.27 -0.56
CA ARG A 399 23.73 -1.32 -1.27
C ARG A 399 24.31 -2.71 -1.00
N GLU A 400 25.65 -2.80 -1.04
CA GLU A 400 26.35 -4.06 -0.84
C GLU A 400 26.13 -4.61 0.56
N GLY A 401 26.24 -3.76 1.59
CA GLY A 401 26.01 -4.15 2.97
C GLY A 401 24.55 -4.54 3.25
N LEU A 402 23.59 -3.89 2.60
CA LEU A 402 22.17 -4.30 2.69
C LEU A 402 21.93 -5.67 2.05
N SER A 403 22.50 -5.91 0.88
CA SER A 403 22.43 -7.22 0.21
C SER A 403 23.04 -8.32 1.07
N ASP A 404 24.20 -8.08 1.69
CA ASP A 404 24.83 -9.06 2.58
C ASP A 404 23.93 -9.37 3.80
N ARG A 405 23.28 -8.36 4.39
CA ARG A 405 22.32 -8.56 5.49
C ARG A 405 21.08 -9.34 5.02
N LEU A 406 20.46 -8.96 3.91
CA LEU A 406 19.28 -9.65 3.34
C LEU A 406 19.54 -11.11 2.93
N ASN A 407 20.80 -11.47 2.74
CA ASN A 407 21.21 -12.83 2.41
C ASN A 407 22.04 -13.48 3.54
N ALA A 408 22.07 -12.90 4.75
CA ALA A 408 22.81 -13.45 5.88
C ALA A 408 22.29 -14.85 6.27
N PRO A 409 23.16 -15.75 6.75
CA PRO A 409 22.73 -17.07 7.20
C PRO A 409 21.85 -16.99 8.45
N GLU A 410 22.13 -16.06 9.36
CA GLU A 410 21.33 -15.84 10.57
C GLU A 410 19.96 -15.25 10.22
N PRO A 411 18.83 -15.92 10.56
CA PRO A 411 17.50 -15.42 10.25
C PRO A 411 17.18 -14.05 10.87
N GLU A 412 17.70 -13.77 12.07
CA GLU A 412 17.48 -12.50 12.76
C GLU A 412 18.11 -11.32 12.01
N VAL A 413 19.34 -11.49 11.53
CA VAL A 413 20.06 -10.48 10.71
C VAL A 413 19.40 -10.33 9.35
N ARG A 414 18.89 -11.45 8.80
CA ARG A 414 18.26 -11.51 7.48
C ARG A 414 16.91 -10.84 7.41
N VAL A 415 16.04 -11.11 8.38
CA VAL A 415 14.64 -10.66 8.36
C VAL A 415 14.52 -9.20 8.83
N LYS A 416 15.38 -8.75 9.75
CA LYS A 416 15.37 -7.38 10.30
C LYS A 416 15.29 -6.29 9.22
N PRO A 417 16.20 -6.18 8.24
CA PRO A 417 16.17 -5.09 7.25
C PRO A 417 14.89 -5.10 6.40
N ALA A 418 14.40 -6.29 6.01
CA ALA A 418 13.16 -6.41 5.25
C ALA A 418 11.94 -5.96 6.09
N ALA A 419 11.91 -6.29 7.38
CA ALA A 419 10.86 -5.87 8.30
C ALA A 419 10.88 -4.34 8.51
N GLU A 420 12.05 -3.75 8.74
CA GLU A 420 12.20 -2.31 8.98
C GLU A 420 11.79 -1.48 7.77
N ILE A 421 12.22 -1.87 6.55
CA ILE A 421 11.80 -1.21 5.31
C ILE A 421 10.27 -1.21 5.19
N ARG A 422 9.61 -2.34 5.48
CA ARG A 422 8.14 -2.44 5.43
C ARG A 422 7.48 -1.57 6.48
N CYS A 423 8.00 -1.57 7.70
CA CYS A 423 7.48 -0.76 8.79
C CYS A 423 7.59 0.73 8.46
N MET A 424 8.72 1.19 7.93
CA MET A 424 8.90 2.59 7.54
C MET A 424 7.91 3.02 6.45
N VAL A 425 7.76 2.22 5.40
CA VAL A 425 6.78 2.50 4.33
C VAL A 425 5.36 2.55 4.89
N ALA A 426 5.01 1.62 5.78
CA ALA A 426 3.70 1.60 6.42
C ALA A 426 3.46 2.81 7.34
N LEU A 427 4.45 3.24 8.13
CA LEU A 427 4.35 4.43 8.97
C LEU A 427 4.11 5.70 8.15
N ILE A 428 4.85 5.88 7.05
CA ILE A 428 4.62 7.00 6.12
C ILE A 428 3.21 6.91 5.51
N GLN A 429 2.78 5.70 5.13
CA GLN A 429 1.44 5.51 4.57
C GLN A 429 0.33 5.85 5.59
N GLN A 430 0.51 5.48 6.87
CA GLN A 430 -0.46 5.78 7.94
C GLN A 430 -0.48 7.25 8.35
N LEU A 431 0.67 7.94 8.28
CA LEU A 431 0.75 9.39 8.43
C LEU A 431 -0.08 10.11 7.35
N ILE A 432 -0.04 9.60 6.11
CA ILE A 432 -0.75 10.21 4.96
C ILE A 432 -2.25 9.86 4.95
N ALA A 433 -2.62 8.69 5.49
CA ALA A 433 -4.01 8.25 5.57
C ALA A 433 -4.81 9.11 6.56
N PRO A 434 -6.13 9.26 6.39
CA PRO A 434 -6.99 10.03 7.30
C PRO A 434 -7.21 9.28 8.63
N SER A 435 -6.17 9.20 9.44
CA SER A 435 -6.15 8.58 10.77
C SER A 435 -6.37 9.62 11.89
N PRO A 436 -6.70 9.21 13.14
CA PRO A 436 -6.72 10.12 14.28
C PRO A 436 -5.40 10.87 14.46
N PHE A 437 -4.28 10.18 14.25
CA PHE A 437 -2.95 10.76 14.30
C PHE A 437 -2.72 11.82 13.22
N HIS A 438 -3.14 11.56 11.97
CA HIS A 438 -3.10 12.54 10.88
C HIS A 438 -3.84 13.83 11.24
N ARG A 439 -5.06 13.70 11.80
CA ARG A 439 -5.86 14.85 12.23
C ARG A 439 -5.13 15.65 13.32
N ALA A 440 -4.54 14.98 14.30
CA ALA A 440 -3.79 15.63 15.37
C ALA A 440 -2.59 16.45 14.84
N VAL A 441 -1.77 15.85 13.97
CA VAL A 441 -0.63 16.54 13.34
C VAL A 441 -1.08 17.73 12.51
N ARG A 442 -2.13 17.56 11.69
CA ARG A 442 -2.73 18.65 10.91
C ARG A 442 -3.23 19.79 11.80
N ASN A 443 -3.94 19.47 12.88
CA ASN A 443 -4.45 20.49 13.80
C ASN A 443 -3.32 21.28 14.46
N LEU A 444 -2.24 20.63 14.87
CA LEU A 444 -1.05 21.31 15.38
C LEU A 444 -0.46 22.27 14.34
N HIS A 445 -0.35 21.83 13.08
CA HIS A 445 0.14 22.68 12.00
C HIS A 445 -0.73 23.91 11.78
N ILE A 446 -2.06 23.72 11.74
CA ILE A 446 -3.03 24.81 11.60
C ILE A 446 -2.90 25.79 12.77
N ARG A 447 -2.75 25.29 14.01
CA ARG A 447 -2.52 26.12 15.21
C ARG A 447 -1.23 26.94 15.10
N GLN A 448 -0.15 26.37 14.57
CA GLN A 448 1.09 27.12 14.29
C GLN A 448 0.88 28.22 13.25
N ILE A 449 0.20 27.93 12.13
CA ILE A 449 -0.11 28.94 11.10
C ILE A 449 -0.95 30.08 11.68
N ILE A 450 -1.97 29.77 12.49
CA ILE A 450 -2.82 30.76 13.15
C ILE A 450 -1.99 31.64 14.09
N THR A 451 -1.16 31.01 14.92
CA THR A 451 -0.27 31.70 15.88
C THR A 451 0.69 32.64 15.15
N GLN A 452 1.35 32.16 14.09
CA GLN A 452 2.27 32.95 13.29
C GLN A 452 1.55 34.09 12.57
N THR A 453 0.40 33.83 11.96
CA THR A 453 -0.44 34.84 11.28
C THR A 453 -0.87 35.96 12.23
N TYR A 454 -1.27 35.62 13.45
CA TYR A 454 -1.68 36.62 14.43
C TYR A 454 -0.50 37.42 14.99
N ARG A 455 0.61 36.73 15.34
CA ARG A 455 1.83 37.38 15.87
C ARG A 455 2.45 38.36 14.86
N SER A 456 2.46 38.00 13.58
CA SER A 456 2.96 38.83 12.47
C SER A 456 2.01 39.97 12.04
N SER A 457 0.79 40.00 12.55
CA SER A 457 -0.22 40.99 12.20
C SER A 457 -0.33 42.10 13.24
N ALA A 458 -0.85 43.26 12.80
CA ALA A 458 -1.16 44.37 13.70
C ALA A 458 -2.18 43.92 14.78
N PRO A 459 -1.98 44.31 16.06
CA PRO A 459 -2.81 43.89 17.17
C PRO A 459 -4.28 44.31 17.00
N GLY A 460 -5.18 43.59 17.68
CA GLY A 460 -6.61 43.88 17.70
C GLY A 460 -7.34 43.45 16.42
N LYS A 461 -8.29 44.28 15.96
CA LYS A 461 -9.28 43.87 14.94
C LYS A 461 -8.67 43.44 13.60
N ALA A 462 -7.55 44.05 13.20
CA ALA A 462 -6.88 43.72 11.93
C ALA A 462 -6.28 42.31 11.95
N GLY A 463 -5.58 41.92 13.02
CA GLY A 463 -5.07 40.57 13.21
C GLY A 463 -6.18 39.54 13.32
N LYS A 464 -7.26 39.84 14.08
CA LYS A 464 -8.41 38.94 14.24
C LYS A 464 -9.10 38.67 12.90
N ASN A 465 -9.28 39.71 12.08
CA ASN A 465 -9.85 39.58 10.74
C ASN A 465 -8.98 38.71 9.81
N LYS A 466 -7.65 38.82 9.89
CA LYS A 466 -6.74 37.99 9.08
C LYS A 466 -6.81 36.51 9.45
N VAL A 467 -6.82 36.19 10.75
CA VAL A 467 -6.98 34.81 11.24
C VAL A 467 -8.34 34.26 10.86
N GLN A 468 -9.41 35.03 11.05
CA GLN A 468 -10.76 34.61 10.66
C GLN A 468 -10.90 34.39 9.16
N HIS A 469 -10.25 35.22 8.34
CA HIS A 469 -10.19 35.02 6.90
C HIS A 469 -9.44 33.71 6.55
N TYR A 470 -8.30 33.43 7.20
CA TYR A 470 -7.60 32.17 7.03
C TYR A 470 -8.49 30.96 7.37
N VAL A 471 -9.09 30.93 8.57
CA VAL A 471 -9.88 29.79 9.04
C VAL A 471 -11.15 29.58 8.21
N LYS A 472 -11.85 30.65 7.82
CA LYS A 472 -13.14 30.53 7.11
C LYS A 472 -13.04 30.42 5.61
N GLN A 473 -11.97 30.93 5.00
CA GLN A 473 -11.85 31.00 3.53
C GLN A 473 -10.68 30.19 2.99
N ARG A 474 -9.50 30.27 3.62
CA ARG A 474 -8.30 29.61 3.09
C ARG A 474 -8.15 28.16 3.56
N MET A 475 -8.37 27.88 4.83
CA MET A 475 -8.25 26.54 5.41
C MET A 475 -9.13 25.50 4.73
N PRO A 476 -10.44 25.74 4.44
CA PRO A 476 -11.27 24.75 3.75
C PRO A 476 -10.83 24.46 2.31
N ARG A 477 -10.10 25.40 1.67
CA ARG A 477 -9.49 25.19 0.34
C ARG A 477 -8.21 24.37 0.43
N LEU A 478 -7.40 24.63 1.45
CA LEU A 478 -6.14 23.92 1.72
C LEU A 478 -6.39 22.47 2.14
N TYR A 479 -7.41 22.24 2.97
CA TYR A 479 -7.76 20.92 3.52
C TYR A 479 -9.24 20.59 3.24
N PRO A 480 -9.58 20.13 2.03
CA PRO A 480 -10.96 19.85 1.63
C PRO A 480 -11.62 18.69 2.42
N ASP A 481 -10.82 17.91 3.13
CA ASP A 481 -11.22 16.74 3.92
C ASP A 481 -11.49 17.05 5.40
N ILE A 482 -11.35 18.31 5.82
CA ILE A 482 -11.78 18.77 7.16
C ILE A 482 -13.31 18.71 7.24
N ASP A 483 -13.82 18.01 8.24
CA ASP A 483 -15.25 17.95 8.51
C ASP A 483 -15.76 19.21 9.24
N THR A 484 -17.08 19.41 9.25
CA THR A 484 -17.70 20.60 9.86
C THR A 484 -17.47 20.71 11.36
N GLU A 485 -17.28 19.58 12.04
CA GLU A 485 -17.06 19.53 13.49
C GLU A 485 -15.63 19.95 13.82
N GLU A 486 -14.65 19.40 13.11
CA GLU A 486 -13.23 19.76 13.16
C GLU A 486 -13.04 21.25 12.81
N GLN A 487 -13.72 21.76 11.79
CA GLN A 487 -13.69 23.19 11.48
C GLN A 487 -14.19 24.07 12.63
N ALA A 488 -15.29 23.69 13.28
CA ALA A 488 -15.83 24.44 14.42
C ALA A 488 -14.88 24.39 15.65
N GLN A 489 -14.21 23.24 15.86
CA GLN A 489 -13.19 23.10 16.90
C GLN A 489 -12.00 24.02 16.64
N ILE A 490 -11.47 24.04 15.40
CA ILE A 490 -10.38 24.93 14.99
C ILE A 490 -10.79 26.40 15.14
N GLU A 491 -12.02 26.78 14.78
CA GLU A 491 -12.53 28.14 14.98
C GLU A 491 -12.53 28.54 16.46
N ALA A 492 -13.04 27.67 17.34
CA ALA A 492 -13.05 27.91 18.78
C ALA A 492 -11.62 28.00 19.36
N GLU A 493 -10.71 27.14 18.91
CA GLU A 493 -9.31 27.18 19.32
C GLU A 493 -8.58 28.43 18.81
N SER A 494 -8.87 28.86 17.58
CA SER A 494 -8.29 30.08 17.01
C SER A 494 -8.59 31.30 17.90
N GLN A 495 -9.81 31.38 18.44
CA GLN A 495 -10.22 32.45 19.34
C GLN A 495 -9.43 32.40 20.66
N LYS A 496 -9.25 31.20 21.23
CA LYS A 496 -8.44 31.02 22.45
C LYS A 496 -6.98 31.43 22.23
N ILE A 497 -6.39 31.07 21.09
CA ILE A 497 -5.00 31.43 20.74
C ILE A 497 -4.86 32.95 20.64
N MET A 498 -5.76 33.62 19.92
CA MET A 498 -5.73 35.09 19.79
C MET A 498 -5.87 35.79 21.15
N ASP A 499 -6.78 35.32 22.00
CA ASP A 499 -6.99 35.91 23.32
C ASP A 499 -5.82 35.64 24.28
N ALA A 500 -5.13 34.50 24.15
CA ALA A 500 -3.90 34.21 24.89
C ALA A 500 -2.76 35.15 24.47
N ILE A 501 -2.57 35.37 23.17
CA ILE A 501 -1.54 36.29 22.65
C ILE A 501 -1.84 37.75 23.04
N ASP A 502 -3.11 38.16 23.01
CA ASP A 502 -3.50 39.50 23.48
C ASP A 502 -3.16 39.69 24.97
N LYS A 503 -3.46 38.70 25.83
CA LYS A 503 -3.09 38.73 27.25
C LYS A 503 -1.57 38.75 27.47
N GLU A 504 -0.80 38.02 26.67
CA GLU A 504 0.67 38.07 26.71
C GLU A 504 1.20 39.47 26.39
N ARG A 505 0.63 40.13 25.38
CA ARG A 505 0.99 41.50 24.99
C ARG A 505 0.65 42.51 26.08
N GLU A 506 -0.56 42.45 26.64
CA GLU A 506 -0.99 43.31 27.76
C GLU A 506 -0.14 43.11 29.03
N GLY A 507 0.26 41.87 29.33
CA GLY A 507 1.16 41.55 30.44
C GLY A 507 2.62 41.97 30.20
N GLY A 508 3.07 42.02 28.94
CA GLY A 508 4.38 42.51 28.52
C GLY A 508 4.49 44.03 28.55
N ASP A 509 3.46 44.74 28.08
CA ASP A 509 3.39 46.20 28.11
C ASP A 509 3.35 46.73 29.55
N ASN A 510 2.61 46.07 30.46
CA ASN A 510 2.63 46.42 31.89
C ASN A 510 4.03 46.24 32.52
N LYS A 511 4.82 45.23 32.12
CA LYS A 511 6.19 45.04 32.63
C LYS A 511 7.18 46.06 32.06
N ASN A 512 6.96 46.55 30.84
CA ASN A 512 7.76 47.61 30.25
C ASN A 512 7.38 49.00 30.79
N GLU A 513 6.09 49.28 31.02
CA GLU A 513 5.65 50.51 31.69
C GLU A 513 6.16 50.59 33.14
N LEU A 514 6.16 49.48 33.89
CA LEU A 514 6.76 49.41 35.23
C LEU A 514 8.29 49.65 35.26
N ARG A 515 9.01 49.46 34.14
CA ARG A 515 10.43 49.82 34.02
C ARG A 515 10.64 51.30 33.69
N VAL A 516 9.73 51.94 32.98
CA VAL A 516 9.83 53.37 32.64
C VAL A 516 9.50 54.27 33.84
N TYR A 517 8.72 53.80 34.81
CA TYR A 517 8.45 54.53 36.07
C TYR A 517 9.43 54.22 37.21
N ARG A 518 10.55 53.54 36.95
CA ARG A 518 11.59 53.21 37.94
C ARG A 518 13.00 53.71 37.58
N ALA A 519 13.10 54.72 36.71
CA ALA A 519 14.33 55.45 36.39
C ALA A 519 14.37 56.80 37.11
#